data_AF-A0AAD1J0A3-F1
#
_entry.id   AF-A0AAD1J0A3-F1
#
_cell.length_a   1.000
_cell.length_b   1.000
_cell.length_c   1.000
_cell.angle_alpha   90.00
_cell.angle_beta   90.00
_cell.angle_gamma   90.00
#
_symmetry.space_group_name_H-M   'P 1'
#
loop_
_entity.id
_entity.type
_entity.pdbx_description
1 polymer ?
#
loop_
_entity_poly.entity_id
_entity_poly.type
_entity_poly.pdbx_seq_one_letter_code
_entity_poly.pdbx_strand_id
1 'polypeptide(L)' 'MTERDRVEELRRWQDSGAVWTVVSRTPDRVTVALLRCDGGEEVDRFVSSDPHLLRFVGDRNDSLDGDPL' A
#
# COMPACT_ATOMS: atom_id res chain seq x y z
N MET A 1 3.53 -17.05 -2.41
CA MET A 1 3.34 -15.59 -2.38
C MET A 1 2.13 -15.28 -3.23
N THR A 2 0.95 -15.66 -2.75
CA THR A 2 -0.30 -15.45 -3.48
C THR A 2 -0.83 -14.07 -3.09
N GLU A 3 -1.64 -13.44 -3.93
CA GLU A 3 -1.96 -12.01 -3.81
C GLU A 3 -2.55 -11.54 -2.46
N ARG A 4 -3.09 -12.44 -1.62
CA ARG A 4 -3.46 -12.13 -0.23
C ARG A 4 -2.28 -11.72 0.65
N ASP A 5 -1.08 -12.19 0.36
CA ASP A 5 0.14 -11.80 1.08
C ASP A 5 0.37 -10.28 1.00
N ARG A 6 0.00 -9.62 -0.11
CA ARG A 6 0.22 -8.17 -0.28
C ARG A 6 -0.60 -7.32 0.67
N VAL A 7 -1.84 -7.71 0.96
CA VAL A 7 -2.67 -6.98 1.94
C VAL A 7 -2.10 -7.14 3.35
N GLU A 8 -1.65 -8.34 3.70
CA GLU A 8 -1.00 -8.58 5.00
C GLU A 8 0.32 -7.82 5.11
N GLU A 9 1.11 -7.78 4.04
CA GLU A 9 2.35 -7.00 3.94
C GLU A 9 2.10 -5.52 4.19
N LEU A 10 1.12 -4.91 3.51
CA LEU A 10 0.75 -3.50 3.74
C LEU A 10 0.30 -3.23 5.17
N ARG A 11 -0.46 -4.14 5.78
CA ARG A 11 -0.89 -4.03 7.18
C ARG A 11 0.31 -4.09 8.14
N ARG A 12 1.21 -5.06 7.96
CA ARG A 12 2.42 -5.17 8.78
C ARG A 12 3.36 -3.98 8.60
N TRP A 13 3.40 -3.42 7.40
CA TRP A 13 4.16 -2.21 7.09
C TRP A 13 3.68 -1.03 7.94
N GLN A 14 2.36 -0.80 7.95
CA GLN A 14 1.73 0.23 8.78
C GLN A 14 1.91 -0.01 10.29
N ASP A 15 1.75 -1.27 10.74
CA ASP A 15 1.94 -1.66 12.14
C ASP A 15 3.38 -1.41 12.64
N SER A 16 4.35 -1.50 11.72
CA SER A 16 5.75 -1.16 11.99
C SER A 16 6.03 0.35 12.02
N GLY A 17 5.01 1.19 11.82
CA GLY A 17 5.12 2.64 11.71
C GLY A 17 5.59 3.13 10.34
N ALA A 18 5.64 2.25 9.33
CA ALA A 18 6.08 2.61 7.99
C ALA A 18 4.88 2.92 7.08
N VAL A 19 5.07 3.86 6.15
CA VAL A 19 4.01 4.37 5.29
C VAL A 19 4.08 3.68 3.93
N TRP A 20 2.93 3.33 3.35
CA TRP A 20 2.83 3.02 1.93
C TRP A 20 1.96 4.05 1.21
N THR A 21 2.25 4.30 -0.07
CA THR A 21 1.50 5.21 -0.94
C THR A 21 1.22 4.57 -2.30
N VAL A 22 0.09 4.95 -2.90
CA VAL A 22 -0.32 4.56 -4.25
C VAL A 22 0.31 5.54 -5.24
N VAL A 23 1.29 5.06 -5.99
CA VAL A 23 1.99 5.87 -7.00
C VAL A 23 1.22 5.93 -8.31
N SER A 24 0.44 4.87 -8.60
CA SER A 24 -0.41 4.80 -9.79
C SER A 24 -1.57 3.85 -9.55
N ARG A 25 -2.75 4.22 -10.05
CA ARG A 25 -3.94 3.39 -10.03
C ARG A 25 -4.54 3.33 -11.43
N THR A 26 -4.87 2.12 -11.85
CA THR A 26 -5.68 1.83 -13.04
C THR A 26 -6.92 1.02 -12.60
N PRO A 27 -7.90 0.79 -13.50
CA PRO A 27 -9.12 0.06 -13.14
C PRO A 27 -8.85 -1.36 -12.62
N ASP A 28 -7.80 -2.01 -13.11
CA ASP A 28 -7.48 -3.41 -12.84
C ASP A 28 -6.18 -3.59 -12.06
N ARG A 29 -5.41 -2.52 -11.85
CA ARG A 29 -4.07 -2.60 -11.22
C ARG A 29 -3.78 -1.39 -10.34
N VAL A 30 -2.93 -1.63 -9.36
CA VAL A 30 -2.43 -0.62 -8.44
C VAL A 30 -0.93 -0.80 -8.26
N THR A 31 -0.21 0.32 -8.31
CA THR A 31 1.22 0.39 -8.00
C THR A 31 1.37 1.06 -6.64
N VAL A 32 1.96 0.33 -5.70
CA VAL A 32 2.19 0.81 -4.34
C VAL A 32 3.70 0.94 -4.12
N ALA A 33 4.11 2.08 -3.58
CA ALA A 33 5.44 2.29 -3.03
C ALA A 33 5.38 2.13 -1.52
N LEU A 34 6.34 1.39 -0.98
CA LEU A 34 6.61 1.25 0.43
C LEU A 34 7.69 2.27 0.80
N LEU A 35 7.36 3.16 1.73
CA LEU A 35 8.27 4.17 2.26
C LEU A 35 8.79 3.73 3.62
N ARG A 36 9.99 4.18 3.97
CA ARG A 36 10.51 4.06 5.34
C ARG A 36 9.60 4.79 6.34
N CYS A 37 9.76 4.46 7.62
CA CYS A 37 9.12 5.17 8.74
C CYS A 37 9.39 6.70 8.72
N ASP A 38 10.49 7.15 8.11
CA ASP A 38 10.83 8.57 7.98
C ASP A 38 10.07 9.27 6.82
N GLY A 39 9.21 8.55 6.09
CA GLY A 39 8.28 9.11 5.10
C GLY A 39 8.89 9.66 3.81
N GLY A 40 10.23 9.70 3.69
CA GLY A 40 10.91 10.33 2.55
C GLY A 40 11.50 9.39 1.50
N GLU A 41 11.81 8.15 1.85
CA GLU A 41 12.56 7.24 0.96
C GLU A 41 11.76 5.97 0.64
N GLU A 42 11.59 5.70 -0.66
CA GLU A 42 11.01 4.45 -1.17
C GLU A 42 12.01 3.31 -0.95
N VAL A 43 11.59 2.31 -0.18
CA VAL A 43 12.39 1.09 0.02
C VAL A 43 12.04 -0.01 -0.97
N ASP A 44 10.78 -0.06 -1.38
CA ASP A 44 10.30 -1.05 -2.32
C ASP A 44 9.08 -0.53 -3.06
N ARG A 45 8.81 -1.10 -4.22
CA ARG A 45 7.63 -0.81 -5.02
C ARG A 45 7.17 -2.05 -5.73
N PHE A 46 5.88 -2.30 -5.65
CA PHE A 46 5.27 -3.41 -6.36
C PHE A 46 4.00 -2.98 -7.09
N VAL A 47 3.69 -3.76 -8.13
CA VAL A 47 2.40 -3.69 -8.84
C VAL A 47 1.59 -4.92 -8.50
N SER A 48 0.28 -4.74 -8.33
CA SER A 48 -0.64 -5.86 -8.13
C SER A 48 -1.94 -5.59 -8.88
N SER A 49 -2.51 -6.68 -9.40
CA SER A 49 -3.81 -6.68 -10.08
C SER A 49 -4.88 -7.35 -9.22
N ASP A 50 -4.58 -7.57 -7.94
CA ASP A 50 -5.40 -8.37 -7.06
C ASP A 50 -6.67 -7.62 -6.66
N PRO A 51 -7.86 -8.21 -6.83
CA PRO A 51 -9.10 -7.58 -6.40
C PRO A 51 -9.17 -7.36 -4.88
N HIS A 52 -8.52 -8.18 -4.05
CA HIS A 52 -8.49 -7.93 -2.60
C HIS A 52 -7.61 -6.73 -2.24
N LEU A 53 -6.43 -6.58 -2.86
CA LEU A 53 -5.59 -5.41 -2.67
C LEU A 53 -6.25 -4.14 -3.21
N LEU A 54 -6.85 -4.20 -4.40
CA LEU A 54 -7.62 -3.09 -4.97
C LEU A 54 -8.73 -2.64 -4.00
N ARG A 55 -9.47 -3.60 -3.41
CA ARG A 55 -10.50 -3.30 -2.41
C ARG A 55 -9.94 -2.80 -1.08
N PHE A 56 -8.77 -3.30 -0.64
CA PHE A 56 -8.11 -2.85 0.58
C PHE A 56 -7.63 -1.41 0.45
N VAL A 57 -6.94 -1.09 -0.64
CA VAL A 57 -6.51 0.26 -0.95
C VAL A 57 -7.74 1.15 -1.12
N GLY A 58 -8.76 0.68 -1.85
CA GLY A 58 -10.01 1.40 -2.04
C GLY A 58 -9.75 2.74 -2.69
N ASP A 59 -10.23 3.82 -2.07
CA ASP A 59 -9.99 5.19 -2.52
C ASP A 59 -8.70 5.80 -1.94
N ARG A 60 -8.06 5.14 -0.96
CA ARG A 60 -6.90 5.68 -0.24
C ARG A 60 -5.70 5.87 -1.16
N ASN A 61 -5.08 7.05 -1.09
CA ASN A 61 -3.81 7.30 -1.79
C ASN A 61 -2.59 6.89 -0.98
N ASP A 62 -2.72 6.73 0.32
CA ASP A 62 -1.66 6.26 1.19
C ASP A 62 -2.22 5.73 2.51
N SER A 63 -1.32 5.28 3.38
CA SER A 63 -1.67 4.73 4.69
C SER A 63 -2.31 5.74 5.64
N LEU A 64 -1.99 7.02 5.50
CA LEU A 64 -2.37 8.10 6.41
C LEU A 64 -3.73 8.69 6.05
N ASP A 65 -4.16 8.57 4.78
CA ASP A 65 -5.46 9.04 4.28
C ASP A 65 -6.69 8.45 5.01
N GLY A 66 -6.50 7.37 5.78
CA GLY A 66 -7.55 6.71 6.56
C GLY A 66 -7.42 6.80 8.09
N ASP A 67 -6.40 7.49 8.62
CA ASP A 67 -6.18 7.63 10.06
C ASP A 67 -6.65 9.03 10.51
N PRO A 68 -7.89 9.17 11.03
CA PRO A 68 -8.26 10.40 11.71
C PRO A 68 -7.47 10.45 13.03
N LEU A 69 -6.54 11.41 13.12
CA LEU A 69 -5.95 11.84 14.40
C LEU A 69 -7.03 12.13 15.44
#